data_AF-A0A354IDA4-F1
#
_entry.id   AF-A0A354IDA4-F1
#
_cell.length_a   1.000
_cell.length_b   1.000
_cell.length_c   1.000
_cell.angle_alpha   90.00
_cell.angle_beta   90.00
_cell.angle_gamma   90.00
#
_symmetry.space_group_name_H-M   'P 1'
#
loop_
_entity.id
_entity.type
_entity.pdbx_description
1 polymer ?
#
loop_
_entity_poly.entity_id
_entity_poly.type
_entity_poly.pdbx_seq_one_letter_code
_entity_poly.pdbx_strand_id
1 'polypeptide(L)'
;MRWKDKRTEQFEKGLAALTVFVRQNGHGDTGLHYETEDGFMLGKWLCNMRAKYKKGVLEEKEAGELEKAGMIWDISRYRWEGYYNAAKEYKERFGTLDIPCRYVTEDGKKLGVWLNNQKNSYSEKGSKACRLDRGQIQKLEALGISWEGKFESAWERKYRLAEEYYIEHGNLEMSSTYIYKGENLGKWLNEIRLSRSKTGFSETALPEERIQRLDAIGMVWEKEGSWEYRYSLSEAYYREHGNLDISQQYISDGGIWLGKWLYMQRMQYRDGTLEAWKKERLDAIGMVWGSKAECAFEKGYRALEEYLVQNREKKIARNYIMPDGYRLGSWVYRQKRKKREGKLTKEQEKKLKFLDSI
;
A
#
# COMPACT_ATOMS: atom_id res chain seq x y z
N MET A 1 -56.65 -47.32 -27.99
CA MET A 1 -55.95 -46.23 -27.28
C MET A 1 -54.46 -46.53 -27.30
N ARG A 2 -53.69 -45.70 -28.02
CA ARG A 2 -52.24 -45.89 -28.20
C ARG A 2 -51.56 -45.45 -26.90
N TRP A 3 -51.01 -46.40 -26.14
CA TRP A 3 -50.12 -46.09 -25.01
C TRP A 3 -48.91 -45.34 -25.60
N LYS A 4 -48.85 -44.02 -25.46
CA LYS A 4 -47.62 -43.28 -25.75
C LYS A 4 -46.59 -43.70 -24.70
N ASP A 5 -45.41 -44.09 -25.15
CA ASP A 5 -44.29 -44.40 -24.26
C ASP A 5 -44.01 -43.16 -23.39
N LYS A 6 -43.95 -43.36 -22.07
CA LYS A 6 -43.64 -42.32 -21.07
C LYS A 6 -42.35 -41.57 -21.42
N ARG A 7 -41.42 -42.22 -22.12
CA ARG A 7 -40.20 -41.60 -22.64
C ARG A 7 -40.49 -40.54 -23.70
N THR A 8 -41.38 -40.83 -24.65
CA THR A 8 -41.75 -39.90 -25.73
C THR A 8 -42.50 -38.69 -25.19
N GLU A 9 -43.39 -38.89 -24.21
CA GLU A 9 -44.10 -37.78 -23.57
C GLU A 9 -43.15 -36.85 -22.80
N GLN A 10 -42.18 -37.40 -22.07
CA GLN A 10 -41.14 -36.60 -21.40
C GLN A 10 -40.24 -35.85 -22.40
N PHE A 11 -40.00 -36.44 -23.57
CA PHE A 11 -39.22 -35.78 -24.63
C PHE A 11 -40.00 -34.63 -25.25
N GLU A 12 -41.25 -34.85 -25.67
CA GLU A 12 -42.15 -33.81 -26.21
C GLU A 12 -42.29 -32.64 -25.22
N LYS A 13 -42.47 -32.95 -23.92
CA LYS A 13 -42.55 -31.95 -22.85
C LYS A 13 -41.26 -31.14 -22.70
N GLY A 14 -40.10 -31.82 -22.67
CA GLY A 14 -38.80 -31.15 -22.57
C GLY A 14 -38.47 -30.29 -23.80
N LEU A 15 -38.84 -30.74 -25.00
CA LEU A 15 -38.65 -30.00 -26.25
C LEU A 15 -39.52 -28.73 -26.29
N ALA A 16 -40.78 -28.83 -25.87
CA ALA A 16 -41.67 -27.67 -25.76
C ALA A 16 -41.12 -26.66 -24.74
N ALA A 17 -40.69 -27.13 -23.56
CA ALA A 17 -40.10 -26.28 -22.53
C ALA A 17 -38.81 -25.59 -23.00
N LEU A 18 -37.92 -26.30 -23.72
CA LEU A 18 -36.74 -25.71 -24.32
C LEU A 18 -37.09 -24.63 -25.34
N THR A 19 -38.07 -24.90 -26.21
CA THR A 19 -38.49 -23.95 -27.25
C THR A 19 -39.03 -22.65 -26.64
N VAL A 20 -39.84 -22.77 -25.58
CA VAL A 20 -40.35 -21.61 -24.83
C VAL A 20 -39.19 -20.85 -24.18
N PHE A 21 -38.27 -21.56 -23.52
CA PHE A 21 -37.12 -20.96 -22.86
C PHE A 21 -36.22 -20.20 -23.84
N VAL A 22 -35.90 -20.81 -24.98
CA VAL A 22 -35.07 -20.20 -26.04
C VAL A 22 -35.76 -18.98 -26.63
N ARG A 23 -37.08 -19.02 -26.81
CA ARG A 23 -37.84 -17.85 -27.29
C ARG A 23 -37.79 -16.68 -26.30
N GLN A 24 -37.76 -16.95 -25.00
CA GLN A 24 -37.72 -15.92 -23.95
C GLN A 24 -36.30 -15.36 -23.72
N ASN A 25 -35.29 -16.23 -23.70
CA ASN A 25 -33.92 -15.89 -23.29
C ASN A 25 -32.96 -15.72 -24.47
N GLY A 26 -33.40 -16.07 -25.69
CA GLY A 26 -32.58 -16.09 -26.90
C GLY A 26 -31.55 -17.22 -26.96
N HIS A 27 -31.45 -18.07 -25.92
CA HIS A 27 -30.45 -19.15 -25.86
C HIS A 27 -30.92 -20.36 -25.04
N GLY A 28 -30.32 -21.52 -25.27
CA GLY A 28 -30.64 -22.80 -24.59
C GLY A 28 -29.86 -23.08 -23.29
N ASP A 29 -29.19 -22.09 -22.71
CA ASP A 29 -28.49 -22.22 -21.42
C ASP A 29 -29.39 -21.85 -20.24
N THR A 30 -30.01 -22.85 -19.63
CA THR A 30 -30.97 -22.68 -18.53
C THR A 30 -30.31 -22.71 -17.14
N GLY A 31 -29.05 -23.18 -17.02
CA GLY A 31 -28.49 -23.58 -15.73
C GLY A 31 -29.06 -24.92 -15.21
N LEU A 32 -28.31 -25.60 -14.32
CA LEU A 32 -28.61 -26.99 -13.93
C LEU A 32 -29.94 -27.16 -13.17
N HIS A 33 -30.30 -26.18 -12.36
CA HIS A 33 -31.45 -26.23 -11.45
C HIS A 33 -32.66 -25.45 -11.95
N TYR A 34 -32.67 -25.06 -13.23
CA TYR A 34 -33.81 -24.35 -13.78
C TYR A 34 -35.03 -25.25 -13.91
N GLU A 35 -36.13 -24.74 -13.40
CA GLU A 35 -37.45 -25.35 -13.35
C GLU A 35 -38.41 -24.42 -14.07
N THR A 36 -39.25 -24.98 -14.93
CA THR A 36 -40.32 -24.25 -15.61
C THR A 36 -41.47 -23.96 -14.65
N GLU A 37 -42.38 -23.06 -15.03
CA GLU A 37 -43.56 -22.70 -14.21
C GLU A 37 -44.45 -23.91 -13.86
N ASP A 38 -44.46 -24.93 -14.71
CA ASP A 38 -45.21 -26.18 -14.50
C ASP A 38 -44.41 -27.27 -13.74
N GLY A 39 -43.29 -26.88 -13.11
CA GLY A 39 -42.49 -27.74 -12.24
C GLY A 39 -41.55 -28.71 -12.96
N PHE A 40 -41.29 -28.49 -14.25
CA PHE A 40 -40.41 -29.36 -15.03
C PHE A 40 -38.95 -28.91 -14.90
N MET A 41 -38.10 -29.80 -14.37
CA MET A 41 -36.67 -29.59 -14.17
C MET A 41 -35.89 -29.60 -15.50
N LEU A 42 -36.11 -28.59 -16.34
CA LEU A 42 -35.54 -28.47 -17.68
C LEU A 42 -34.01 -28.47 -17.65
N GLY A 43 -33.37 -27.82 -16.67
CA GLY A 43 -31.91 -27.83 -16.53
C GLY A 43 -31.30 -29.23 -16.41
N LYS A 44 -31.90 -30.06 -15.55
CA LYS A 44 -31.49 -31.46 -15.35
C LYS A 44 -31.79 -32.31 -16.58
N TRP A 45 -32.94 -32.09 -17.21
CA TRP A 45 -33.31 -32.80 -18.43
C TRP A 45 -32.36 -32.51 -19.58
N LEU A 46 -32.01 -31.24 -19.83
CA LEU A 46 -31.03 -30.85 -20.86
C LEU A 46 -29.64 -31.43 -20.58
N CYS A 47 -29.20 -31.47 -19.31
CA CYS A 47 -27.96 -32.14 -18.91
C CYS A 47 -27.95 -33.63 -19.32
N ASN A 48 -29.06 -34.33 -19.07
CA ASN A 48 -29.23 -35.72 -19.48
C ASN A 48 -29.23 -35.89 -21.00
N MET A 49 -29.89 -34.99 -21.74
CA MET A 49 -29.90 -35.04 -23.21
C MET A 49 -28.50 -34.85 -23.79
N ARG A 50 -27.72 -33.89 -23.27
CA ARG A 50 -26.31 -33.70 -23.65
C ARG A 50 -25.46 -34.94 -23.38
N ALA A 51 -25.68 -35.59 -22.22
CA ALA A 51 -24.97 -36.82 -21.87
C ALA A 51 -25.32 -38.00 -22.81
N LYS A 52 -26.58 -38.12 -23.24
CA LYS A 52 -27.00 -39.12 -24.24
C LYS A 52 -26.40 -38.85 -25.61
N TYR A 53 -26.42 -37.59 -26.06
CA TYR A 53 -25.82 -37.16 -27.32
C TYR A 53 -24.31 -37.46 -27.35
N LYS A 54 -23.57 -37.12 -26.28
CA LYS A 54 -22.14 -37.42 -26.15
C LYS A 54 -21.82 -38.93 -26.18
N LYS A 55 -22.76 -39.77 -25.74
CA LYS A 55 -22.63 -41.23 -25.79
C LYS A 55 -23.08 -41.86 -27.12
N GLY A 56 -23.61 -41.06 -28.06
CA GLY A 56 -24.14 -41.56 -29.33
C GLY A 56 -25.43 -42.38 -29.20
N VAL A 57 -26.16 -42.25 -28.09
CA VAL A 57 -27.37 -43.05 -27.80
C VAL A 57 -28.66 -42.30 -28.18
N LEU A 58 -28.54 -41.00 -28.50
CA LEU A 58 -29.68 -40.19 -28.91
C LEU A 58 -30.00 -40.42 -30.38
N GLU A 59 -31.27 -40.62 -30.72
CA GLU A 59 -31.68 -40.81 -32.11
C GLU A 59 -31.42 -39.54 -32.93
N GLU A 60 -31.01 -39.70 -34.19
CA GLU A 60 -30.67 -38.57 -35.07
C GLU A 60 -31.85 -37.60 -35.27
N LYS A 61 -33.08 -38.13 -35.31
CA LYS A 61 -34.29 -37.33 -35.39
C LYS A 61 -34.52 -36.49 -34.13
N GLU A 62 -34.35 -37.08 -32.94
CA GLU A 62 -34.47 -36.37 -31.65
C GLU A 62 -33.38 -35.29 -31.51
N ALA A 63 -32.16 -35.58 -31.95
CA ALA A 63 -31.08 -34.60 -31.99
C ALA A 63 -31.43 -33.42 -32.91
N GLY A 64 -31.94 -33.68 -34.11
CA GLY A 64 -32.34 -32.64 -35.06
C GLY A 64 -33.51 -31.78 -34.57
N GLU A 65 -34.46 -32.36 -33.84
CA GLU A 65 -35.56 -31.59 -33.20
C GLU A 65 -35.03 -30.67 -32.09
N LEU A 66 -34.11 -31.17 -31.26
CA LEU A 66 -33.46 -30.36 -30.23
C LEU A 66 -32.62 -29.23 -30.82
N GLU A 67 -31.88 -29.49 -31.91
CA GLU A 67 -31.11 -28.46 -32.62
C GLU A 67 -32.01 -27.35 -33.15
N LYS A 68 -33.15 -27.69 -33.78
CA LYS A 68 -34.15 -26.72 -34.23
C LYS A 68 -34.74 -25.90 -33.08
N ALA A 69 -34.87 -26.50 -31.90
CA ALA A 69 -35.34 -25.81 -30.71
C ALA A 69 -34.28 -24.92 -30.04
N GLY A 70 -33.05 -24.85 -30.56
CA GLY A 70 -31.98 -24.01 -30.01
C GLY A 70 -31.13 -24.71 -28.95
N MET A 71 -31.03 -26.04 -29.01
CA MET A 71 -30.20 -26.81 -28.09
C MET A 71 -28.71 -26.47 -28.25
N ILE A 72 -28.08 -26.09 -27.14
CA ILE A 72 -26.65 -25.90 -27.05
C ILE A 72 -26.02 -27.20 -26.53
N TRP A 73 -25.32 -27.93 -27.40
CA TRP A 73 -24.66 -29.18 -27.05
C TRP A 73 -23.41 -28.98 -26.19
N ASP A 74 -22.57 -28.00 -26.53
CA ASP A 74 -21.37 -27.63 -25.78
C ASP A 74 -21.55 -26.27 -25.07
N ILE A 75 -21.99 -26.34 -23.81
CA ILE A 75 -22.23 -25.16 -22.98
C ILE A 75 -20.92 -24.41 -22.71
N SER A 76 -19.81 -25.13 -22.52
CA SER A 76 -18.52 -24.54 -22.21
C SER A 76 -18.03 -23.68 -23.37
N ARG A 77 -18.12 -24.21 -24.59
CA ARG A 77 -17.78 -23.48 -25.81
C ARG A 77 -18.71 -22.27 -26.03
N TYR A 78 -20.02 -22.45 -25.89
CA TYR A 78 -20.99 -21.36 -26.04
C TYR A 78 -20.71 -20.21 -25.07
N ARG A 79 -20.53 -20.52 -23.78
CA ARG A 79 -20.20 -19.50 -22.77
C ARG A 79 -18.88 -18.82 -23.09
N TRP A 80 -17.86 -19.58 -23.47
CA TRP A 80 -16.55 -19.02 -23.84
C TRP A 80 -16.67 -18.03 -25.02
N GLU A 81 -17.42 -18.37 -26.07
CA GLU A 81 -17.66 -17.48 -27.21
C GLU A 81 -18.40 -16.20 -26.77
N GLY A 82 -19.37 -16.31 -25.85
CA GLY A 82 -20.04 -15.14 -25.28
C GLY A 82 -19.09 -14.20 -24.49
N TYR A 83 -18.16 -14.76 -23.71
CA TYR A 83 -17.13 -13.97 -23.03
C TYR A 83 -16.10 -13.37 -24.01
N TYR A 84 -15.73 -14.11 -25.06
CA TYR A 84 -14.84 -13.61 -26.11
C TYR A 84 -15.44 -12.40 -26.83
N ASN A 85 -16.72 -12.45 -27.18
CA ASN A 85 -17.42 -11.32 -27.80
C ASN A 85 -17.48 -10.12 -26.86
N ALA A 86 -17.77 -10.33 -25.57
CA ALA A 86 -17.73 -9.26 -24.58
C ALA A 86 -16.32 -8.63 -24.42
N ALA A 87 -15.25 -9.44 -24.52
CA ALA A 87 -13.88 -8.91 -24.53
C ALA A 87 -13.59 -8.09 -25.79
N LYS A 88 -14.13 -8.50 -26.95
CA LYS A 88 -14.02 -7.75 -28.20
C LYS A 88 -14.71 -6.39 -28.11
N GLU A 89 -15.96 -6.37 -27.62
CA GLU A 89 -16.72 -5.13 -27.41
C GLU A 89 -16.03 -4.20 -26.40
N TYR A 90 -15.46 -4.75 -25.33
CA TYR A 90 -14.68 -3.98 -24.37
C TYR A 90 -13.47 -3.31 -25.04
N LYS A 91 -12.74 -4.05 -25.89
CA LYS A 91 -11.60 -3.51 -26.65
C LYS A 91 -12.04 -2.41 -27.61
N GLU A 92 -13.16 -2.60 -28.32
CA GLU A 92 -13.71 -1.59 -29.23
C GLU A 92 -14.09 -0.30 -28.48
N ARG A 93 -14.63 -0.42 -27.26
CA ARG A 93 -15.06 0.72 -26.44
C ARG A 93 -13.92 1.47 -25.74
N PHE A 94 -12.93 0.75 -25.21
CA PHE A 94 -11.88 1.33 -24.36
C PHE A 94 -10.49 1.37 -25.03
N GLY A 95 -10.35 0.78 -26.22
CA GLY A 95 -9.07 0.68 -26.94
C GLY A 95 -8.04 -0.25 -26.29
N THR A 96 -8.35 -0.82 -25.12
CA THR A 96 -7.47 -1.66 -24.32
C THR A 96 -8.15 -2.97 -23.91
N LEU A 97 -7.34 -3.98 -23.60
CA LEU A 97 -7.75 -5.26 -23.02
C LEU A 97 -7.28 -5.43 -21.56
N ASP A 98 -6.88 -4.33 -20.92
CA ASP A 98 -6.59 -4.32 -19.48
C ASP A 98 -7.88 -4.25 -18.66
N ILE A 99 -8.61 -5.36 -18.65
CA ILE A 99 -9.91 -5.48 -17.99
C ILE A 99 -9.68 -5.67 -16.48
N PRO A 100 -10.17 -4.76 -15.61
CA PRO A 100 -10.03 -4.92 -14.17
C PRO A 100 -10.61 -6.25 -13.68
N CYS A 101 -9.96 -6.95 -12.75
CA CYS A 101 -10.41 -8.27 -12.27
C CYS A 101 -11.85 -8.30 -11.75
N ARG A 102 -12.35 -7.18 -11.22
CA ARG A 102 -13.73 -7.04 -10.70
C ARG A 102 -14.74 -6.52 -11.73
N TYR A 103 -14.32 -6.28 -12.97
CA TYR A 103 -15.20 -5.76 -14.01
C TYR A 103 -16.27 -6.79 -14.39
N VAL A 104 -17.51 -6.31 -14.45
CA VAL A 104 -18.70 -7.06 -14.84
C VAL A 104 -19.38 -6.28 -15.96
N THR A 105 -19.75 -6.96 -17.05
CA THR A 105 -20.50 -6.34 -18.15
C THR A 105 -21.91 -5.98 -17.71
N GLU A 106 -22.61 -5.16 -18.51
CA GLU A 106 -24.03 -4.83 -18.28
C GLU A 106 -24.90 -6.11 -18.23
N ASP A 107 -24.58 -7.11 -19.05
CA ASP A 107 -25.20 -8.45 -19.02
C ASP A 107 -24.80 -9.35 -17.83
N GLY A 108 -24.06 -8.83 -16.83
CA GLY A 108 -23.65 -9.60 -15.65
C GLY A 108 -22.45 -10.55 -15.85
N LYS A 109 -21.75 -10.52 -16.99
CA LYS A 109 -20.60 -11.39 -17.26
C LYS A 109 -19.35 -10.87 -16.51
N LYS A 110 -18.75 -11.70 -15.67
CA LYS A 110 -17.53 -11.36 -14.88
C LYS A 110 -16.27 -11.44 -15.75
N LEU A 111 -16.17 -10.53 -16.72
CA LEU A 111 -15.19 -10.57 -17.79
C LEU A 111 -13.74 -10.50 -17.28
N GLY A 112 -13.47 -9.71 -16.23
CA GLY A 112 -12.14 -9.63 -15.62
C GLY A 112 -11.67 -10.95 -15.01
N VAL A 113 -12.56 -11.65 -14.29
CA VAL A 113 -12.29 -12.97 -13.72
C VAL A 113 -12.09 -14.00 -14.83
N TRP A 114 -12.93 -13.98 -15.86
CA TRP A 114 -12.84 -14.91 -16.99
C TRP A 114 -11.49 -14.80 -17.70
N LEU A 115 -11.05 -13.58 -18.03
CA LEU A 115 -9.77 -13.34 -18.73
C LEU A 115 -8.58 -13.81 -17.88
N ASN A 116 -8.62 -13.59 -16.56
CA ASN A 116 -7.60 -14.09 -15.63
C ASN A 116 -7.55 -15.62 -15.60
N ASN A 117 -8.72 -16.28 -15.62
CA ASN A 117 -8.81 -17.74 -15.67
C ASN A 117 -8.26 -18.32 -16.98
N GLN A 118 -8.49 -17.65 -18.13
CA GLN A 118 -7.90 -18.07 -19.41
C GLN A 118 -6.36 -18.01 -19.37
N LYS A 119 -5.81 -16.94 -18.79
CA LYS A 119 -4.35 -16.77 -18.64
C LYS A 119 -3.72 -17.80 -17.69
N ASN A 120 -4.39 -18.14 -16.60
CA ASN A 120 -3.92 -19.20 -15.69
C ASN A 120 -3.91 -20.58 -16.37
N SER A 121 -4.92 -20.82 -17.22
CA SER A 121 -5.13 -22.04 -18.00
C SER A 121 -4.13 -22.26 -19.13
N TYR A 122 -3.47 -21.19 -19.59
CA TYR A 122 -2.36 -21.27 -20.54
C TYR A 122 -1.05 -21.77 -19.90
N SER A 123 -0.86 -21.57 -18.59
CA SER A 123 0.40 -21.94 -17.93
C SER A 123 0.50 -23.43 -17.60
N GLU A 124 1.68 -24.01 -17.77
CA GLU A 124 1.96 -25.45 -17.56
C GLU A 124 1.60 -25.99 -16.17
N LYS A 125 1.41 -25.11 -15.18
CA LYS A 125 1.02 -25.46 -13.80
C LYS A 125 -0.50 -25.53 -13.59
N GLY A 126 -1.31 -25.27 -14.62
CA GLY A 126 -2.77 -25.33 -14.57
C GLY A 126 -3.32 -26.76 -14.59
N SER A 127 -4.47 -26.97 -13.94
CA SER A 127 -5.18 -28.25 -13.95
C SER A 127 -5.56 -28.67 -15.38
N LYS A 128 -5.32 -29.96 -15.70
CA LYS A 128 -5.62 -30.60 -17.00
C LYS A 128 -7.07 -30.41 -17.47
N ALA A 129 -7.99 -30.11 -16.55
CA ALA A 129 -9.42 -29.90 -16.81
C ALA A 129 -9.79 -28.52 -17.39
N CYS A 130 -8.86 -27.56 -17.40
CA CYS A 130 -9.11 -26.19 -17.87
C CYS A 130 -8.15 -25.75 -18.98
N ARG A 131 -7.46 -26.68 -19.65
CA ARG A 131 -6.47 -26.30 -20.68
C ARG A 131 -7.18 -25.65 -21.88
N LEU A 132 -6.71 -24.48 -22.29
CA LEU A 132 -7.17 -23.82 -23.52
C LEU A 132 -6.87 -24.70 -24.74
N ASP A 133 -7.83 -24.79 -25.66
CA ASP A 133 -7.58 -25.41 -26.96
C ASP A 133 -6.78 -24.49 -27.88
N ARG A 134 -6.15 -25.05 -28.91
CA ARG A 134 -5.29 -24.31 -29.85
C ARG A 134 -6.05 -23.21 -30.61
N GLY A 135 -7.33 -23.42 -30.92
CA GLY A 135 -8.16 -22.44 -31.60
C GLY A 135 -8.58 -21.28 -30.70
N GLN A 136 -8.84 -21.54 -29.42
CA GLN A 136 -9.08 -20.51 -28.41
C GLN A 136 -7.85 -19.63 -28.22
N ILE A 137 -6.65 -20.23 -28.20
CA ILE A 137 -5.39 -19.50 -28.11
C ILE A 137 -5.26 -18.52 -29.28
N GLN A 138 -5.42 -18.99 -30.52
CA GLN A 138 -5.32 -18.17 -31.72
C GLN A 138 -6.36 -17.03 -31.76
N LYS A 139 -7.59 -17.29 -31.33
CA LYS A 139 -8.63 -16.24 -31.25
C LYS A 139 -8.24 -15.13 -30.26
N LEU A 140 -7.70 -15.50 -29.10
CA LEU A 140 -7.26 -14.54 -28.10
C LEU A 140 -6.02 -13.76 -28.56
N GLU A 141 -5.06 -14.41 -29.24
CA GLU A 141 -3.91 -13.74 -29.87
C GLU A 141 -4.36 -12.74 -30.94
N ALA A 142 -5.31 -13.12 -31.80
CA ALA A 142 -5.89 -12.23 -32.81
C ALA A 142 -6.62 -11.03 -32.17
N LEU A 143 -7.17 -11.21 -30.96
CA LEU A 143 -7.72 -10.10 -30.17
C LEU A 143 -6.62 -9.16 -29.64
N GLY A 144 -5.34 -9.53 -29.73
CA GLY A 144 -4.21 -8.79 -29.18
C GLY A 144 -3.88 -9.17 -27.74
N ILE A 145 -4.33 -10.34 -27.27
CA ILE A 145 -3.92 -10.87 -25.96
C ILE A 145 -2.52 -11.47 -26.12
N SER A 146 -1.54 -10.82 -25.50
CA SER A 146 -0.19 -11.36 -25.41
C SER A 146 -0.10 -12.42 -24.29
N TRP A 147 0.44 -13.59 -24.62
CA TRP A 147 0.74 -14.66 -23.65
C TRP A 147 2.13 -14.50 -23.03
N GLU A 148 3.08 -14.00 -23.83
CA GLU A 148 4.35 -13.46 -23.38
C GLU A 148 4.07 -12.11 -22.71
N GLY A 149 4.51 -11.92 -21.47
CA GLY A 149 3.94 -10.88 -20.64
C GLY A 149 2.65 -11.35 -19.95
N LYS A 150 2.67 -12.57 -19.40
CA LYS A 150 2.22 -12.74 -18.02
C LYS A 150 2.83 -11.57 -17.27
N PHE A 151 2.08 -10.49 -17.07
CA PHE A 151 2.54 -9.30 -16.40
C PHE A 151 3.62 -8.48 -17.17
N GLU A 152 3.28 -7.26 -17.61
CA GLU A 152 4.02 -6.22 -16.89
C GLU A 152 3.60 -6.42 -15.43
N SER A 153 4.54 -6.83 -14.57
CA SER A 153 4.23 -6.90 -13.14
C SER A 153 3.63 -5.57 -12.73
N ALA A 154 2.79 -5.54 -11.70
CA ALA A 154 2.37 -4.26 -11.13
C ALA A 154 3.60 -3.36 -10.82
N TRP A 155 4.79 -3.96 -10.69
CA TRP A 155 6.07 -3.28 -10.66
C TRP A 155 6.49 -2.70 -12.03
N GLU A 156 6.50 -3.46 -13.14
CA GLU A 156 6.88 -2.94 -14.47
C GLU A 156 6.00 -1.77 -14.94
N ARG A 157 4.66 -1.89 -14.78
CA ARG A 157 3.74 -0.78 -15.11
C ARG A 157 4.09 0.50 -14.34
N LYS A 158 4.32 0.35 -13.04
CA LYS A 158 4.64 1.49 -12.16
C LYS A 158 6.05 2.02 -12.38
N TYR A 159 7.00 1.15 -12.73
CA TYR A 159 8.34 1.52 -13.13
C TYR A 159 8.31 2.37 -14.41
N ARG A 160 7.56 1.96 -15.44
CA ARG A 160 7.40 2.73 -16.67
C ARG A 160 6.78 4.11 -16.41
N LEU A 161 5.73 4.16 -15.56
CA LEU A 161 5.13 5.43 -15.15
C LEU A 161 6.10 6.31 -14.35
N ALA A 162 6.98 5.73 -13.54
CA ALA A 162 8.04 6.46 -12.85
C ALA A 162 9.10 6.99 -13.83
N GLU A 163 9.52 6.18 -14.80
CA GLU A 163 10.46 6.59 -15.84
C GLU A 163 9.89 7.73 -16.68
N GLU A 164 8.63 7.64 -17.12
CA GLU A 164 7.92 8.73 -17.81
C GLU A 164 7.85 10.00 -16.95
N TYR A 165 7.47 9.86 -15.67
CA TYR A 165 7.41 10.99 -14.75
C TYR A 165 8.79 11.66 -14.58
N TYR A 166 9.85 10.87 -14.46
CA TYR A 166 11.22 11.35 -14.33
C TYR A 166 11.67 12.10 -15.59
N ILE A 167 11.35 11.61 -16.78
CA ILE A 167 11.64 12.30 -18.04
C ILE A 167 10.91 13.66 -18.09
N GLU A 168 9.67 13.73 -17.61
CA GLU A 168 8.86 14.96 -17.61
C GLU A 168 9.30 15.98 -16.54
N HIS A 169 9.72 15.54 -15.35
CA HIS A 169 9.90 16.40 -14.17
C HIS A 169 11.35 16.46 -13.65
N GLY A 170 12.23 15.59 -14.14
CA GLY A 170 13.64 15.48 -13.73
C GLY A 170 13.86 14.94 -12.31
N ASN A 171 12.81 14.48 -11.62
CA ASN A 171 12.89 13.92 -10.27
C ASN A 171 11.78 12.89 -10.01
N LEU A 172 11.92 12.10 -8.93
CA LEU A 172 10.93 11.14 -8.43
C LEU A 172 10.40 11.51 -7.03
N GLU A 173 10.42 12.81 -6.73
CA GLU A 173 9.99 13.33 -5.43
C GLU A 173 8.54 13.80 -5.51
N MET A 174 7.66 13.04 -4.86
CA MET A 174 6.22 13.36 -4.83
C MET A 174 5.58 12.98 -3.50
N SER A 175 4.42 13.59 -3.25
CA SER A 175 3.55 13.26 -2.12
C SER A 175 3.13 11.80 -2.16
N SER A 176 2.96 11.16 -1.00
CA SER A 176 2.45 9.78 -0.88
C SER A 176 1.04 9.58 -1.43
N THR A 177 0.31 10.67 -1.67
CA THR A 177 -1.05 10.68 -2.23
C THR A 177 -1.09 11.06 -3.71
N TYR A 178 0.06 11.31 -4.33
CA TYR A 178 0.12 11.77 -5.72
C TYR A 178 -0.27 10.66 -6.71
N ILE A 179 -1.24 10.98 -7.58
CA ILE A 179 -1.76 10.08 -8.61
C ILE A 179 -1.25 10.57 -9.96
N TYR A 180 -0.50 9.72 -10.66
CA TYR A 180 0.01 9.97 -12.01
C TYR A 180 -0.66 9.00 -12.98
N LYS A 181 -1.33 9.54 -14.01
CA LYS A 181 -2.06 8.77 -15.04
C LYS A 181 -2.97 7.65 -14.46
N GLY A 182 -3.64 7.94 -13.34
CA GLY A 182 -4.57 7.02 -12.68
C GLY A 182 -3.95 6.07 -11.64
N GLU A 183 -2.64 6.06 -11.48
CA GLU A 183 -1.92 5.23 -10.50
C GLU A 183 -1.31 6.06 -9.38
N ASN A 184 -1.41 5.58 -8.13
CA ASN A 184 -0.81 6.27 -6.98
C ASN A 184 0.70 5.94 -6.90
N LEU A 185 1.46 6.67 -7.73
CA LEU A 185 2.89 6.52 -7.87
C LEU A 185 3.64 6.91 -6.58
N GLY A 186 3.15 7.93 -5.88
CA GLY A 186 3.75 8.39 -4.63
C GLY A 186 3.69 7.37 -3.50
N LYS A 187 2.56 6.67 -3.36
CA LYS A 187 2.43 5.56 -2.40
C LYS A 187 3.38 4.42 -2.77
N TRP A 188 3.43 4.04 -4.04
CA TRP A 188 4.28 2.96 -4.52
C TRP A 188 5.77 3.23 -4.28
N LEU A 189 6.27 4.42 -4.62
CA LEU A 189 7.67 4.78 -4.37
C LEU A 189 8.02 4.74 -2.87
N ASN A 190 7.07 5.05 -1.97
CA ASN A 190 7.30 4.91 -0.52
C ASN A 190 7.33 3.44 -0.07
N GLU A 191 6.45 2.59 -0.62
CA GLU A 191 6.48 1.15 -0.36
C GLU A 191 7.82 0.54 -0.77
N ILE A 192 8.35 0.94 -1.92
CA ILE A 192 9.66 0.51 -2.43
C ILE A 192 10.81 0.93 -1.50
N ARG A 193 10.79 2.18 -0.99
CA ARG A 193 11.78 2.65 0.01
C ARG A 193 11.73 1.82 1.29
N LEU A 194 10.54 1.52 1.80
CA LEU A 194 10.34 0.71 3.00
C LEU A 194 10.79 -0.75 2.82
N SER A 195 10.56 -1.33 1.63
CA SER A 195 11.01 -2.69 1.30
C SER A 195 12.53 -2.84 1.25
N ARG A 196 13.28 -1.76 0.92
CA ARG A 196 14.76 -1.77 0.97
C ARG A 196 15.30 -1.71 2.40
N SER A 197 14.63 -1.00 3.31
CA SER A 197 15.10 -0.76 4.70
C SER A 197 14.91 -1.95 5.64
N LYS A 198 14.03 -2.92 5.33
CA LYS A 198 13.75 -4.08 6.21
C LYS A 198 14.76 -5.21 6.01
N THR A 199 15.97 -5.03 6.53
CA THR A 199 16.94 -6.11 6.72
C THR A 199 16.60 -6.85 8.02
N GLY A 200 15.88 -7.98 7.94
CA GLY A 200 15.61 -8.75 9.15
C GLY A 200 14.82 -10.04 8.98
N PHE A 201 13.53 -9.96 8.63
CA PHE A 201 12.64 -11.12 8.80
C PHE A 201 11.41 -11.09 7.87
N SER A 202 11.60 -10.99 6.54
CA SER A 202 10.48 -11.23 5.62
C SER A 202 10.94 -11.64 4.22
N GLU A 203 10.21 -12.57 3.61
CA GLU A 203 10.32 -13.04 2.22
C GLU A 203 10.07 -11.95 1.15
N THR A 204 10.18 -10.65 1.49
CA THR A 204 9.85 -9.48 0.65
C THR A 204 10.99 -8.45 0.55
N ALA A 205 12.25 -8.89 0.59
CA ALA A 205 13.37 -8.04 0.21
C ALA A 205 13.29 -7.68 -1.29
N LEU A 206 13.58 -6.43 -1.65
CA LEU A 206 13.60 -6.01 -3.05
C LEU A 206 14.80 -6.66 -3.77
N PRO A 207 14.61 -7.38 -4.90
CA PRO A 207 15.72 -7.92 -5.68
C PRO A 207 16.69 -6.83 -6.14
N GLU A 208 17.99 -7.13 -6.13
CA GLU A 208 19.07 -6.21 -6.51
C GLU A 208 18.88 -5.62 -7.92
N GLU A 209 18.42 -6.43 -8.88
CA GLU A 209 18.11 -6.00 -10.24
C GLU A 209 17.10 -4.83 -10.27
N ARG A 210 16.09 -4.85 -9.39
CA ARG A 210 15.09 -3.78 -9.31
C ARG A 210 15.64 -2.51 -8.67
N ILE A 211 16.61 -2.65 -7.76
CA ILE A 211 17.32 -1.52 -7.16
C ILE A 211 18.11 -0.80 -8.25
N GLN A 212 18.90 -1.54 -9.03
CA GLN A 212 19.70 -0.98 -10.13
C GLN A 212 18.85 -0.26 -11.18
N ARG A 213 17.70 -0.83 -11.55
CA ARG A 213 16.77 -0.18 -12.50
C ARG A 213 16.20 1.12 -11.94
N LEU A 214 15.84 1.14 -10.67
CA LEU A 214 15.35 2.35 -10.01
C LEU A 214 16.46 3.40 -9.85
N ASP A 215 17.68 3.00 -9.55
CA ASP A 215 18.85 3.89 -9.51
C ASP A 215 19.07 4.58 -10.87
N ALA A 216 18.90 3.85 -11.97
CA ALA A 216 19.06 4.37 -13.33
C ALA A 216 18.07 5.49 -13.69
N ILE A 217 16.89 5.52 -13.05
CA ILE A 217 15.87 6.57 -13.24
C ILE A 217 15.87 7.63 -12.12
N GLY A 218 16.98 7.74 -11.37
CA GLY A 218 17.14 8.77 -10.34
C GLY A 218 16.33 8.52 -9.08
N MET A 219 16.09 7.25 -8.71
CA MET A 219 15.39 6.91 -7.48
C MET A 219 16.14 7.41 -6.24
N VAL A 220 15.54 8.39 -5.57
CA VAL A 220 16.00 8.85 -4.27
C VAL A 220 15.45 7.92 -3.19
N TRP A 221 16.30 7.04 -2.66
CA TRP A 221 15.94 6.06 -1.62
C TRP A 221 15.72 6.71 -0.25
N GLU A 222 16.47 7.76 0.02
CA GLU A 222 16.32 8.62 1.18
C GLU A 222 15.87 9.99 0.72
N LYS A 223 14.56 10.28 0.81
CA LYS A 223 14.01 11.58 0.40
C LYS A 223 14.82 12.73 0.99
N GLU A 224 14.99 13.83 0.27
CA GLU A 224 15.53 15.04 0.87
C GLU A 224 14.67 15.42 2.09
N GLY A 225 15.30 15.39 3.28
CA GLY A 225 14.60 15.29 4.55
C GLY A 225 14.54 13.87 5.13
N SER A 226 15.51 13.00 4.84
CA SER A 226 15.79 11.80 5.64
C SER A 226 16.32 12.22 7.01
N TRP A 227 16.28 11.31 7.98
CA TRP A 227 16.86 11.56 9.30
C TRP A 227 18.35 11.92 9.15
N GLU A 228 19.06 11.25 8.23
CA GLU A 228 20.47 11.49 7.93
C GLU A 228 20.73 12.85 7.29
N TYR A 229 19.88 13.31 6.37
CA TYR A 229 20.02 14.66 5.82
C TYR A 229 19.78 15.75 6.87
N ARG A 230 18.78 15.58 7.74
CA ARG A 230 18.56 16.55 8.84
C ARG A 230 19.65 16.48 9.90
N TYR A 231 20.22 15.29 10.09
CA TYR A 231 21.38 15.08 10.94
C TYR A 231 22.60 15.82 10.38
N SER A 232 22.91 15.69 9.08
CA SER A 232 24.04 16.40 8.47
C SER A 232 23.86 17.92 8.50
N LEU A 233 22.64 18.42 8.31
CA LEU A 233 22.32 19.85 8.52
C LEU A 233 22.53 20.28 9.97
N SER A 234 22.16 19.44 10.94
CA SER A 234 22.39 19.72 12.36
C SER A 234 23.89 19.70 12.70
N GLU A 235 24.64 18.77 12.12
CA GLU A 235 26.09 18.68 12.27
C GLU A 235 26.79 19.92 11.69
N ALA A 236 26.40 20.35 10.49
CA ALA A 236 26.91 21.58 9.87
C ALA A 236 26.62 22.81 10.75
N TYR A 237 25.37 22.95 11.22
CA TYR A 237 25.00 24.02 12.14
C TYR A 237 25.82 23.99 13.43
N TYR A 238 26.06 22.80 13.99
CA TYR A 238 26.88 22.64 15.19
C TYR A 238 28.34 23.04 14.95
N ARG A 239 28.93 22.67 13.80
CA ARG A 239 30.30 23.08 13.44
C ARG A 239 30.43 24.59 13.32
N GLU A 240 29.40 25.28 12.85
CA GLU A 240 29.39 26.73 12.69
C GLU A 240 29.13 27.49 14.00
N HIS A 241 28.15 27.04 14.79
CA HIS A 241 27.67 27.79 15.96
C HIS A 241 28.10 27.20 17.32
N GLY A 242 28.71 26.02 17.32
CA GLY A 242 29.15 25.30 18.53
C GLY A 242 28.02 24.81 19.44
N ASN A 243 26.76 24.92 19.00
CA ASN A 243 25.59 24.49 19.76
C ASN A 243 24.39 24.18 18.84
N LEU A 244 23.38 23.49 19.39
CA LEU A 244 22.13 23.15 18.70
C LEU A 244 20.91 23.87 19.33
N ASP A 245 21.09 25.07 19.89
CA ASP A 245 19.99 25.88 20.43
C ASP A 245 19.29 26.70 19.34
N ILE A 246 18.65 26.00 18.40
CA ILE A 246 17.85 26.62 17.36
C ILE A 246 16.40 26.83 17.79
N SER A 247 15.82 27.96 17.39
CA SER A 247 14.38 28.22 17.52
C SER A 247 13.58 27.18 16.72
N GLN A 248 12.39 26.79 17.18
CA GLN A 248 11.52 25.87 16.43
C GLN A 248 11.12 26.41 15.04
N GLN A 249 11.18 27.73 14.86
CA GLN A 249 10.89 28.42 13.61
C GLN A 249 12.10 28.54 12.67
N TYR A 250 13.27 28.06 13.09
CA TYR A 250 14.46 28.10 12.24
C TYR A 250 14.31 27.18 11.03
N ILE A 251 14.59 27.74 9.86
CA ILE A 251 14.57 27.08 8.55
C ILE A 251 16.00 27.15 7.99
N SER A 252 16.55 26.02 7.56
CA SER A 252 17.85 25.95 6.90
C SER A 252 17.80 26.56 5.50
N ASP A 253 18.96 26.81 4.89
CA ASP A 253 19.06 27.34 3.52
C ASP A 253 18.31 26.49 2.48
N GLY A 254 18.27 25.16 2.69
CA GLY A 254 17.48 24.22 1.88
C GLY A 254 15.97 24.16 2.19
N GLY A 255 15.39 25.13 2.91
CA GLY A 255 13.95 25.18 3.22
C GLY A 255 13.47 24.19 4.29
N ILE A 256 14.37 23.50 4.99
CA ILE A 256 14.02 22.50 6.00
C ILE A 256 13.83 23.15 7.37
N TRP A 257 12.71 22.85 8.02
CA TRP A 257 12.39 23.28 9.39
C TRP A 257 13.24 22.51 10.43
N LEU A 258 14.55 22.77 10.45
CA LEU A 258 15.51 22.07 11.29
C LEU A 258 15.20 22.25 12.78
N GLY A 259 14.73 23.44 13.18
CA GLY A 259 14.33 23.72 14.55
C GLY A 259 13.16 22.86 15.04
N LYS A 260 12.14 22.72 14.19
CA LYS A 260 10.99 21.85 14.46
C LYS A 260 11.41 20.38 14.54
N TRP A 261 12.35 19.96 13.69
CA TRP A 261 12.85 18.59 13.69
C TRP A 261 13.61 18.23 14.96
N LEU A 262 14.56 19.06 15.41
CA LEU A 262 15.27 18.82 16.68
C LEU A 262 14.32 18.81 17.87
N TYR A 263 13.29 19.65 17.87
CA TYR A 263 12.24 19.61 18.89
C TYR A 263 11.51 18.26 18.92
N MET A 264 11.14 17.71 17.75
CA MET A 264 10.52 16.38 17.67
C MET A 264 11.46 15.28 18.19
N GLN A 265 12.77 15.37 17.94
CA GLN A 265 13.73 14.41 18.50
C GLN A 265 13.76 14.46 20.04
N ARG A 266 13.74 15.67 20.64
CA ARG A 266 13.65 15.83 22.10
C ARG A 266 12.37 15.24 22.68
N MET A 267 11.27 15.31 21.95
CA MET A 267 10.01 14.71 22.39
C MET A 267 10.04 13.19 22.36
N GLN A 268 10.53 12.61 21.27
CA GLN A 268 10.71 11.15 21.18
C GLN A 268 11.64 10.61 22.28
N TYR A 269 12.71 11.36 22.62
CA TYR A 269 13.58 11.01 23.74
C TYR A 269 12.83 11.02 25.08
N ARG A 270 12.03 12.06 25.34
CA ARG A 270 11.26 12.20 26.58
C ARG A 270 10.20 11.12 26.73
N ASP A 271 9.60 10.71 25.61
CA ASP A 271 8.55 9.70 25.55
C ASP A 271 9.13 8.27 25.53
N GLY A 272 10.47 8.12 25.52
CA GLY A 272 11.15 6.82 25.47
C GLY A 272 11.01 6.07 24.14
N THR A 273 10.58 6.76 23.08
CA THR A 273 10.34 6.18 21.74
C THR A 273 11.50 6.40 20.78
N LEU A 274 12.51 7.18 21.16
CA LEU A 274 13.69 7.43 20.33
C LEU A 274 14.60 6.18 20.28
N GLU A 275 14.93 5.75 19.06
CA GLU A 275 15.86 4.63 18.83
C GLU A 275 17.26 4.95 19.37
N ALA A 276 17.92 3.93 19.94
CA ALA A 276 19.20 4.09 20.62
C ALA A 276 20.31 4.67 19.73
N TRP A 277 20.40 4.24 18.46
CA TRP A 277 21.41 4.72 17.52
C TRP A 277 21.20 6.19 17.12
N LYS A 278 19.94 6.67 17.07
CA LYS A 278 19.62 8.08 16.82
C LYS A 278 20.07 8.96 17.97
N LYS A 279 19.87 8.48 19.21
CA LYS A 279 20.34 9.16 20.41
C LYS A 279 21.86 9.28 20.40
N GLU A 280 22.58 8.18 20.16
CA GLU A 280 24.05 8.15 20.14
C GLU A 280 24.63 9.14 19.12
N ARG A 281 24.07 9.17 17.90
CA ARG A 281 24.50 10.11 16.87
C ARG A 281 24.23 11.56 17.23
N LEU A 282 23.06 11.87 17.80
CA LEU A 282 22.71 13.23 18.23
C LEU A 282 23.55 13.68 19.44
N ASP A 283 23.89 12.76 20.36
CA ASP A 283 24.83 13.01 21.46
C ASP A 283 26.20 13.42 20.92
N ALA A 284 26.68 12.77 19.85
CA ALA A 284 27.99 13.06 19.24
C ALA A 284 28.10 14.49 18.68
N ILE A 285 26.98 15.12 18.32
CA ILE A 285 26.94 16.53 17.85
C ILE A 285 26.44 17.50 18.92
N GLY A 286 26.52 17.12 20.20
CA GLY A 286 26.23 18.00 21.34
C GLY A 286 24.74 18.27 21.57
N MET A 287 23.85 17.36 21.18
CA MET A 287 22.42 17.50 21.43
C MET A 287 22.12 17.56 22.94
N VAL A 288 21.43 18.62 23.34
CA VAL A 288 20.98 18.79 24.73
C VAL A 288 19.51 18.40 24.84
N TRP A 289 19.27 17.27 25.50
CA TRP A 289 17.93 16.70 25.68
C TRP A 289 17.08 17.42 26.73
N GLY A 290 17.72 18.12 27.66
CA GLY A 290 17.05 18.93 28.67
C GLY A 290 16.23 20.07 28.06
N SER A 291 15.14 20.42 28.71
CA SER A 291 14.39 21.63 28.43
C SER A 291 15.24 22.88 28.68
N LYS A 292 14.93 24.01 28.02
CA LYS A 292 15.60 25.30 28.29
C LYS A 292 15.57 25.66 29.79
N ALA A 293 14.50 25.29 30.49
CA ALA A 293 14.38 25.50 31.93
C ALA A 293 15.36 24.64 32.74
N GLU A 294 15.55 23.37 32.36
CA GLU A 294 16.52 22.47 32.99
C GLU A 294 17.95 22.91 32.69
N CYS A 295 18.28 23.29 31.44
CA CYS A 295 19.60 23.81 31.10
C CYS A 295 19.91 25.12 31.84
N ALA A 296 18.94 26.03 31.95
CA ALA A 296 19.08 27.26 32.72
C ALA A 296 19.19 27.00 34.24
N PHE A 297 18.55 25.93 34.72
CA PHE A 297 18.71 25.47 36.10
C PHE A 297 20.13 24.93 36.32
N GLU A 298 20.62 24.01 35.48
CA GLU A 298 21.97 23.45 35.58
C GLU A 298 23.05 24.53 35.44
N LYS A 299 22.89 25.49 34.52
CA LYS A 299 23.83 26.62 34.39
C LYS A 299 23.89 27.45 35.68
N GLY A 300 22.74 27.79 36.25
CA GLY A 300 22.70 28.53 37.51
C GLY A 300 23.20 27.72 38.71
N TYR A 301 23.00 26.41 38.68
CA TYR A 301 23.51 25.49 39.70
C TYR A 301 25.04 25.37 39.63
N ARG A 302 25.64 25.25 38.44
CA ARG A 302 27.11 25.28 38.28
C ARG A 302 27.72 26.59 38.75
N ALA A 303 27.11 27.73 38.40
CA ALA A 303 27.56 29.04 38.89
C ALA A 303 27.46 29.14 40.43
N LEU A 304 26.45 28.50 41.03
CA LEU A 304 26.34 28.38 42.48
C LEU A 304 27.45 27.49 43.07
N GLU A 305 27.76 26.34 42.47
CA GLU A 305 28.86 25.48 42.90
C GLU A 305 30.21 26.20 42.83
N GLU A 306 30.48 26.89 41.72
CA GLU A 306 31.70 27.69 41.54
C GLU A 306 31.82 28.78 42.62
N TYR A 307 30.74 29.52 42.88
CA TYR A 307 30.71 30.51 43.95
C TYR A 307 31.03 29.90 45.31
N LEU A 308 30.48 28.72 45.62
CA LEU A 308 30.69 28.05 46.91
C LEU A 308 32.10 27.49 47.08
N VAL A 309 32.76 27.11 45.98
CA VAL A 309 34.18 26.73 46.01
C VAL A 309 35.07 27.94 46.31
N GLN A 310 34.77 29.09 45.70
CA GLN A 310 35.60 30.30 45.82
C GLN A 310 35.33 31.09 47.11
N ASN A 311 34.10 31.06 47.65
CA ASN A 311 33.69 31.91 48.77
C ASN A 311 33.36 31.11 50.04
N ARG A 312 34.22 31.23 51.06
CA ARG A 312 34.05 30.58 52.37
C ARG A 312 32.84 31.07 53.17
N GLU A 313 32.44 32.33 53.00
CA GLU A 313 31.37 32.94 53.80
C GLU A 313 29.96 32.49 53.43
N LYS A 314 29.80 31.71 52.34
CA LYS A 314 28.55 31.10 51.83
C LYS A 314 27.36 32.03 51.61
N LYS A 315 27.36 33.28 52.08
CA LYS A 315 26.29 34.26 51.88
C LYS A 315 26.33 34.82 50.46
N ILE A 316 25.19 34.79 49.77
CA ILE A 316 25.03 35.34 48.41
C ILE A 316 24.07 36.53 48.47
N ALA A 317 24.55 37.73 48.16
CA ALA A 317 23.70 38.91 48.04
C ALA A 317 22.76 38.79 46.83
N ARG A 318 21.53 39.30 46.94
CA ARG A 318 20.51 39.22 45.86
C ARG A 318 20.95 39.81 44.53
N ASN A 319 21.80 40.83 44.56
CA ASN A 319 22.29 41.53 43.37
C ASN A 319 23.69 41.05 42.94
N TYR A 320 24.18 39.95 43.52
CA TYR A 320 25.51 39.43 43.20
C TYR A 320 25.60 38.97 41.73
N ILE A 321 26.70 39.35 41.09
CA ILE A 321 27.04 39.05 39.70
C ILE A 321 28.39 38.35 39.72
N MET A 322 28.48 37.19 39.05
CA MET A 322 29.71 36.44 38.86
C MET A 322 30.69 37.19 37.94
N PRO A 323 32.00 36.88 37.97
CA PRO A 323 32.99 37.48 37.08
C PRO A 323 32.67 37.34 35.59
N ASP A 324 31.94 36.29 35.19
CA ASP A 324 31.46 36.05 33.82
C ASP A 324 30.21 36.88 33.46
N GLY A 325 29.74 37.75 34.36
CA GLY A 325 28.53 38.58 34.20
C GLY A 325 27.22 37.86 34.58
N TYR A 326 27.26 36.60 35.02
CA TYR A 326 26.06 35.86 35.39
C TYR A 326 25.46 36.38 36.71
N ARG A 327 24.16 36.76 36.71
CA ARG A 327 23.46 37.31 37.88
C ARG A 327 23.04 36.21 38.88
N LEU A 328 24.02 35.55 39.49
CA LEU A 328 23.83 34.42 40.40
C LEU A 328 22.91 34.77 41.58
N GLY A 329 23.06 35.94 42.19
CA GLY A 329 22.22 36.34 43.34
C GLY A 329 20.73 36.41 43.02
N SER A 330 20.40 36.88 41.81
CA SER A 330 19.02 36.94 41.33
C SER A 330 18.47 35.55 41.01
N TRP A 331 19.31 34.66 40.48
CA TRP A 331 18.93 33.27 40.22
C TRP A 331 18.66 32.51 41.52
N VAL A 332 19.55 32.59 42.52
CA VAL A 332 19.38 31.95 43.84
C VAL A 332 18.10 32.44 44.52
N TYR A 333 17.83 33.75 44.50
CA TYR A 333 16.58 34.32 45.04
C TYR A 333 15.33 33.71 44.36
N ARG A 334 15.34 33.56 43.03
CA ARG A 334 14.24 32.92 42.30
C ARG A 334 14.06 31.46 42.68
N GLN A 335 15.15 30.70 42.89
CA GLN A 335 15.06 29.30 43.33
C GLN A 335 14.53 29.18 44.76
N LYS A 336 14.99 30.01 45.70
CA LYS A 336 14.42 30.08 47.07
C LYS A 336 12.92 30.39 47.04
N ARG A 337 12.47 31.29 46.15
CA ARG A 337 11.04 31.57 45.97
C ARG A 337 10.27 30.37 45.40
N LYS A 338 10.78 29.72 44.34
CA LYS A 338 10.16 28.53 43.75
C LYS A 338 10.04 27.36 44.73
N LYS A 339 11.02 27.20 45.62
CA LYS A 339 10.97 26.21 46.71
C LYS A 339 9.81 26.48 47.68
N ARG A 340 9.64 27.73 48.13
CA ARG A 340 8.50 28.12 48.98
C ARG A 340 7.15 27.94 48.30
N GLU A 341 7.10 28.13 46.98
CA GLU A 341 5.89 27.92 46.17
C GLU A 341 5.65 26.44 45.80
N GLY A 342 6.52 25.50 46.20
CA GLY A 342 6.41 24.08 45.86
C GLY A 342 6.57 23.76 44.36
N LYS A 343 7.24 24.64 43.60
CA LYS A 343 7.39 24.54 42.13
C LYS A 343 8.73 23.93 41.68
N LEU A 344 9.53 23.43 42.62
CA LEU A 344 10.76 22.71 42.30
C LEU A 344 10.47 21.22 42.15
N THR A 345 11.18 20.55 41.24
CA THR A 345 11.12 19.09 41.17
C THR A 345 11.87 18.47 42.36
N LYS A 346 11.52 17.24 42.75
CA LYS A 346 12.21 16.52 43.84
C LYS A 346 13.73 16.45 43.66
N GLU A 347 14.18 16.33 42.41
CA GLU A 347 15.60 16.31 42.05
C GLU A 347 16.27 17.69 42.24
N GLN A 348 15.59 18.78 41.83
CA GLN A 348 16.06 20.15 42.04
C GLN A 348 16.15 20.50 43.53
N GLU A 349 15.18 20.06 44.34
CA GLU A 349 15.22 20.23 45.80
C GLU A 349 16.38 19.49 46.44
N LYS A 350 16.67 18.27 45.98
CA LYS A 350 17.83 17.48 46.45
C LYS A 350 19.14 18.18 46.11
N LYS A 351 19.29 18.68 44.87
CA LYS A 351 20.48 19.46 44.45
C LYS A 351 20.63 20.74 45.26
N LEU A 352 19.53 21.42 45.58
CA LEU A 352 19.55 22.69 46.32
C LEU A 352 19.43 22.53 47.85
N LYS A 353 19.65 21.33 48.39
CA LYS A 353 19.49 21.06 49.84
C LYS A 353 20.41 21.92 50.72
N PHE A 354 21.59 22.31 50.20
CA PHE A 354 22.54 23.15 50.92
C PHE A 354 22.17 24.65 50.90
N LEU A 355 21.21 25.09 50.08
CA LEU A 355 20.72 26.48 50.14
C LEU A 355 19.95 26.78 51.44
N ASP A 356 19.60 25.76 52.23
CA ASP A 356 18.96 25.91 53.54
C ASP A 356 19.98 26.19 54.66
N SER A 357 21.27 25.93 54.43
CA SER A 357 22.36 26.21 55.37
C SER A 357 23.15 27.49 55.02
N ILE A 358 22.57 28.32 54.14
CA ILE A 358 23.11 29.56 53.55
C ILE A 358 22.08 30.68 53.67
#